data_AF-A0A415CIP9-F1
#
_entry.id   AF-A0A415CIP9-F1
#
_cell.length_a   1.000
_cell.length_b   1.000
_cell.length_c   1.000
_cell.angle_alpha   90.00
_cell.angle_beta   90.00
_cell.angle_gamma   90.00
#
_symmetry.space_group_name_H-M   'P 1'
#
loop_
_entity.id
_entity.type
_entity.pdbx_description
1 polymer ?
#
loop_
_entity_poly.entity_id
_entity_poly.type
_entity_poly.pdbx_seq_one_letter_code
_entity_poly.pdbx_strand_id
1 'polypeptide(L)'
;MQRVTISIDDKIAEAFDALIAKRGYKNRSEAFRDLLRRELAQDQLHDSSETECMAVVSFGFDHHARSLPARMTEQQHAHHESIIASMHVHASHERCVEVVVMRGKYKSISPLAQEMIAETGIENGAVHYVALSSGDHDHHHDHEHTHQHGHETVKD
;
A
#
# COMPACT_ATOMS: atom_id res chain seq x y z
N MET A 1 -9.37 -23.86 7.75
CA MET A 1 -8.76 -23.03 8.81
C MET A 1 -8.02 -23.95 9.77
N GLN A 2 -6.75 -23.68 10.07
CA GLN A 2 -5.97 -24.44 11.06
C GLN A 2 -6.06 -23.76 12.45
N ARG A 3 -6.07 -24.55 13.53
CA ARG A 3 -6.09 -24.07 14.91
C ARG A 3 -4.74 -24.32 15.56
N VAL A 4 -4.13 -23.26 16.08
CA VAL A 4 -2.87 -23.30 16.84
C VAL A 4 -3.15 -22.84 18.27
N THR A 5 -2.68 -23.61 19.25
CA THR A 5 -2.73 -23.23 20.67
C THR A 5 -1.32 -22.80 21.09
N ILE A 6 -1.20 -21.61 21.67
CA ILE A 6 0.06 -21.01 22.07
C ILE A 6 -0.01 -20.71 23.57
N SER A 7 0.97 -21.17 24.32
CA SER A 7 1.15 -20.79 25.73
C SER A 7 2.05 -19.56 25.80
N ILE A 8 1.62 -18.54 26.54
CA ILE A 8 2.37 -17.30 26.77
C ILE A 8 2.28 -16.93 28.26
N ASP A 9 3.22 -16.11 28.75
CA ASP A 9 3.20 -15.58 30.11
C ASP A 9 1.97 -14.66 30.33
N ASP A 10 1.44 -14.66 31.55
CA ASP A 10 0.25 -13.89 31.93
C ASP A 10 0.43 -12.39 31.64
N LYS A 11 1.62 -11.82 31.89
CA LYS A 11 1.87 -10.39 31.63
C LYS A 11 1.79 -10.07 30.14
N ILE A 12 2.23 -11.00 29.29
CA ILE A 12 2.15 -10.82 27.83
C ILE A 12 0.69 -10.94 27.37
N ALA A 13 -0.07 -11.89 27.93
CA ALA A 13 -1.50 -12.02 27.62
C ALA A 13 -2.29 -10.76 27.98
N GLU A 14 -2.05 -10.20 29.17
CA GLU A 14 -2.66 -8.96 29.64
C GLU A 14 -2.28 -7.76 28.75
N ALA A 15 -1.00 -7.63 28.41
CA ALA A 15 -0.53 -6.58 27.52
C ALA A 15 -1.16 -6.69 26.12
N PHE A 16 -1.34 -7.91 25.62
CA PHE A 16 -1.99 -8.16 24.35
C PHE A 16 -3.48 -7.79 24.38
N ASP A 17 -4.20 -8.12 25.44
CA ASP A 17 -5.61 -7.70 25.61
C ASP A 17 -5.77 -6.19 25.64
N ALA A 18 -4.90 -5.49 26.38
CA ALA A 18 -4.90 -4.04 26.43
C ALA A 18 -4.64 -3.43 25.04
N LEU A 19 -3.71 -4.02 24.28
CA LEU A 19 -3.41 -3.62 22.91
C LEU A 19 -4.61 -3.83 21.97
N ILE A 20 -5.27 -4.99 22.07
CA ILE A 20 -6.45 -5.35 21.29
C ILE A 20 -7.57 -4.35 21.52
N ALA A 21 -7.89 -4.07 22.79
CA ALA A 21 -8.93 -3.13 23.16
C ALA A 21 -8.62 -1.71 22.64
N LYS A 22 -7.37 -1.26 22.80
CA LYS A 22 -6.92 0.05 22.30
C LYS A 22 -7.02 0.17 20.77
N ARG A 23 -6.75 -0.92 20.03
CA ARG A 23 -6.83 -0.95 18.56
C ARG A 23 -8.23 -1.32 18.03
N GLY A 24 -9.20 -1.60 18.89
CA GLY A 24 -10.59 -1.87 18.52
C GLY A 24 -10.85 -3.24 17.89
N TYR A 25 -9.98 -4.23 18.08
CA TYR A 25 -10.21 -5.58 17.55
C TYR A 25 -11.32 -6.29 18.34
N LYS A 26 -12.14 -7.07 17.63
CA LYS A 26 -13.26 -7.82 18.23
C LYS A 26 -12.81 -9.06 19.00
N ASN A 27 -11.66 -9.64 18.64
CA ASN A 27 -11.15 -10.87 19.25
C ASN A 27 -9.62 -11.00 19.09
N ARG A 28 -9.00 -11.76 20.00
CA ARG A 28 -7.56 -12.05 20.00
C ARG A 28 -7.07 -12.67 18.71
N SER A 29 -7.83 -13.59 18.12
CA SER A 29 -7.42 -14.30 16.91
C SER A 29 -7.30 -13.40 15.69
N GLU A 30 -8.12 -12.37 15.59
CA GLU A 30 -8.07 -11.36 14.52
C GLU A 30 -6.88 -10.43 14.69
N ALA A 31 -6.66 -9.93 15.89
CA ALA A 31 -5.49 -9.13 16.21
C ALA A 31 -4.19 -9.90 15.96
N PHE A 32 -4.14 -11.18 16.37
CA PHE A 32 -2.98 -12.03 16.16
C PHE A 32 -2.76 -12.33 14.66
N ARG A 33 -3.84 -12.61 13.90
CA ARG A 33 -3.74 -12.81 12.46
C ARG A 33 -3.23 -11.57 11.73
N ASP A 34 -3.71 -10.39 12.11
CA ASP A 34 -3.24 -9.13 11.52
C ASP A 34 -1.77 -8.88 11.86
N LEU A 35 -1.38 -9.05 13.14
CA LEU A 35 0.01 -8.96 13.56
C LEU A 35 0.91 -9.93 12.76
N LEU A 36 0.54 -11.21 12.71
CA LEU A 36 1.32 -12.23 12.00
C LEU A 36 1.41 -11.94 10.50
N ARG A 37 0.33 -11.48 9.86
CA ARG A 37 0.37 -11.09 8.43
C ARG A 37 1.35 -9.95 8.18
N ARG A 38 1.37 -8.94 9.05
CA ARG A 38 2.30 -7.81 8.93
C ARG A 38 3.74 -8.28 9.07
N GLU A 39 4.04 -9.11 10.07
CA GLU A 39 5.39 -9.67 10.25
C GLU A 39 5.82 -10.53 9.06
N LEU A 40 4.97 -11.44 8.58
CA LEU A 40 5.27 -12.27 7.41
C LEU A 40 5.45 -11.45 6.12
N ALA A 41 4.68 -10.37 5.95
CA ALA A 41 4.82 -9.49 4.81
C ALA A 41 6.16 -8.72 4.85
N GLN A 42 6.62 -8.30 6.03
CA GLN A 42 7.94 -7.67 6.20
C GLN A 42 9.08 -8.64 5.90
N ASP A 43 8.98 -9.87 6.42
CA ASP A 43 9.96 -10.93 6.18
C ASP A 43 10.10 -11.25 4.68
N GLN A 44 8.97 -11.39 3.97
CA GLN A 44 8.95 -11.64 2.53
C GLN A 44 9.63 -10.54 1.70
N LEU A 45 9.54 -9.28 2.13
CA LEU A 45 10.20 -8.16 1.46
C LEU A 45 11.70 -8.14 1.71
N HIS A 46 12.16 -8.59 2.88
CA HIS A 46 13.58 -8.70 3.22
C HIS A 46 14.27 -9.84 2.46
N ASP A 47 13.60 -10.99 2.33
CA ASP A 47 14.19 -12.19 1.74
C ASP A 47 14.28 -12.16 0.20
N SER A 48 13.46 -11.33 -0.46
CA SER A 48 13.43 -11.29 -1.92
C SER A 48 13.34 -9.86 -2.44
N SER A 49 14.51 -9.33 -2.81
CA SER A 49 14.67 -8.04 -3.47
C SER A 49 13.91 -7.94 -4.80
N GLU A 50 13.59 -9.08 -5.42
CA GLU A 50 12.83 -9.17 -6.66
C GLU A 50 11.31 -9.26 -6.46
N THR A 51 10.84 -9.32 -5.21
CA THR A 51 9.39 -9.39 -4.92
C THR A 51 8.68 -8.19 -5.52
N GLU A 52 7.68 -8.46 -6.35
CA GLU A 52 6.77 -7.44 -6.85
C GLU A 52 5.93 -6.91 -5.68
N CYS A 53 5.90 -5.60 -5.49
CA CYS A 53 5.17 -4.98 -4.39
C CYS A 53 4.60 -3.62 -4.77
N MET A 54 3.74 -3.11 -3.90
CA MET A 54 3.31 -1.72 -3.90
C MET A 54 3.96 -1.02 -2.71
N ALA A 55 4.29 0.26 -2.88
CA ALA A 55 4.64 1.14 -1.77
C ALA A 55 3.64 2.27 -1.68
N VAL A 56 3.20 2.56 -0.46
CA VAL A 56 2.39 3.74 -0.12
C VAL A 56 3.30 4.65 0.70
N VAL A 57 3.71 5.75 0.11
CA VAL A 57 4.56 6.76 0.74
C VAL A 57 3.66 7.90 1.19
N SER A 58 3.69 8.25 2.47
CA SER A 58 2.94 9.37 3.02
C SER A 58 3.86 10.34 3.73
N PHE A 59 3.72 11.63 3.48
CA PHE A 59 4.51 12.66 4.12
C PHE A 59 3.73 13.97 4.25
N GLY A 60 4.09 14.77 5.26
CA GLY A 60 3.63 16.14 5.41
C GLY A 60 4.70 17.13 4.98
N PHE A 61 4.31 18.34 4.59
CA PHE A 61 5.24 19.45 4.36
C PHE A 61 4.55 20.81 4.45
N ASP A 62 5.34 21.86 4.64
CA ASP A 62 4.92 23.25 4.51
C ASP A 62 4.93 23.67 3.03
N HIS A 63 3.78 24.06 2.47
CA HIS A 63 3.70 24.44 1.06
C HIS A 63 4.28 25.82 0.75
N HIS A 64 4.58 26.64 1.76
CA HIS A 64 5.38 27.85 1.61
C HIS A 64 6.88 27.53 1.50
N ALA A 65 7.32 26.31 1.85
CA ALA A 65 8.69 25.88 1.67
C ALA A 65 9.03 25.91 0.18
N ARG A 66 9.88 26.88 -0.19
CA ARG A 66 10.17 27.20 -1.58
C ARG A 66 10.72 25.97 -2.28
N SER A 67 10.17 25.68 -3.46
CA SER A 67 10.54 24.59 -4.38
C SER A 67 10.26 23.15 -3.96
N LEU A 68 9.89 22.84 -2.72
CA LEU A 68 9.60 21.44 -2.34
C LEU A 68 8.46 20.81 -3.16
N PRO A 69 7.31 21.48 -3.38
CA PRO A 69 6.26 20.92 -4.25
C PRO A 69 6.74 20.65 -5.68
N ALA A 70 7.59 21.53 -6.21
CA ALA A 70 8.13 21.39 -7.57
C ALA A 70 9.13 20.24 -7.66
N ARG A 71 10.06 20.11 -6.70
CA ARG A 71 11.02 19.00 -6.63
C ARG A 71 10.31 17.66 -6.46
N MET A 72 9.28 17.61 -5.62
CA MET A 72 8.48 16.41 -5.43
C MET A 72 7.74 16.01 -6.72
N THR A 73 7.17 16.98 -7.44
CA THR A 73 6.56 16.75 -8.76
C THR A 73 7.59 16.23 -9.78
N GLU A 74 8.78 16.83 -9.82
CA GLU A 74 9.86 16.44 -10.71
C GLU A 74 10.36 15.01 -10.41
N GLN A 75 10.55 14.68 -9.13
CA GLN A 75 10.92 13.33 -8.69
C GLN A 75 9.86 12.30 -9.09
N GLN A 76 8.57 12.60 -8.91
CA GLN A 76 7.49 11.70 -9.34
C GLN A 76 7.45 11.53 -10.85
N HIS A 77 7.65 12.60 -11.62
CA HIS A 77 7.71 12.54 -13.09
C HIS A 77 8.90 11.73 -13.60
N ALA A 78 10.07 11.86 -12.94
CA ALA A 78 11.28 11.10 -13.29
C ALA A 78 11.08 9.58 -13.13
N HIS A 79 10.15 9.17 -12.29
CA HIS A 79 9.84 7.77 -11.99
C HIS A 79 8.40 7.38 -12.38
N HIS A 80 7.84 8.02 -13.41
CA HIS A 80 6.45 7.82 -13.84
C HIS A 80 6.10 6.35 -14.16
N GLU A 81 7.07 5.51 -14.53
CA GLU A 81 6.79 4.07 -14.74
C GLU A 81 6.47 3.31 -13.46
N SER A 82 6.92 3.81 -12.30
CA SER A 82 6.69 3.20 -10.99
C SER A 82 5.56 3.91 -10.22
N ILE A 83 5.39 5.22 -10.39
CA ILE A 83 4.34 5.99 -9.72
C ILE A 83 2.97 5.71 -10.37
N ILE A 84 2.04 5.16 -9.59
CA ILE A 84 0.67 4.88 -10.04
C ILE A 84 -0.22 6.11 -9.86
N ALA A 85 -0.13 6.75 -8.69
CA ALA A 85 -0.98 7.89 -8.34
C ALA A 85 -0.36 8.68 -7.19
N SER A 86 -0.69 9.97 -7.13
CA SER A 86 -0.48 10.82 -5.95
C SER A 86 -1.80 11.48 -5.54
N MET A 87 -2.00 11.64 -4.23
CA MET A 87 -3.09 12.39 -3.64
C MET A 87 -2.51 13.47 -2.73
N HIS A 88 -2.84 14.72 -3.01
CA HIS A 88 -2.44 15.88 -2.22
C HIS A 88 -3.63 16.43 -1.43
N VAL A 89 -3.41 16.70 -0.13
CA VAL A 89 -4.44 17.18 0.78
C VAL A 89 -3.94 18.41 1.53
N HIS A 90 -4.69 19.51 1.50
CA HIS A 90 -4.46 20.66 2.36
C HIS A 90 -4.92 20.34 3.79
N ALA A 91 -3.97 20.06 4.68
CA ALA A 91 -4.23 19.71 6.07
C ALA A 91 -4.46 20.95 6.95
N SER A 92 -3.87 22.09 6.57
CA SER A 92 -4.09 23.40 7.20
C SER A 92 -3.73 24.53 6.22
N HIS A 93 -3.71 25.77 6.70
CA HIS A 93 -3.31 26.92 5.88
C HIS A 93 -1.87 26.80 5.38
N GLU A 94 -0.95 26.23 6.15
CA GLU A 94 0.48 26.16 5.77
C GLU A 94 0.87 24.73 5.37
N ARG A 95 0.12 23.72 5.82
CA ARG A 95 0.55 22.32 5.73
C ARG A 95 -0.24 21.52 4.72
N CYS A 96 0.49 20.70 3.97
CA CYS A 96 -0.05 19.70 3.09
C CYS A 96 0.36 18.30 3.54
N VAL A 97 -0.46 17.31 3.22
CA VAL A 97 -0.14 15.89 3.30
C VAL A 97 -0.25 15.33 1.90
N GLU A 98 0.75 14.56 1.49
CA GLU A 98 0.76 13.87 0.21
C GLU A 98 0.91 12.37 0.42
N VAL A 99 0.17 11.61 -0.39
CA VAL A 99 0.24 10.15 -0.44
C VAL A 99 0.57 9.75 -1.86
N VAL A 100 1.72 9.12 -2.06
CA VAL A 100 2.18 8.62 -3.35
C VAL A 100 2.13 7.09 -3.32
N VAL A 101 1.45 6.52 -4.30
CA VAL A 101 1.33 5.08 -4.51
C VAL A 101 2.19 4.69 -5.69
N MET A 102 3.07 3.73 -5.49
CA MET A 102 3.97 3.20 -6.52
C MET A 102 3.95 1.67 -6.54
N ARG A 103 4.33 1.09 -7.67
CA ARG A 103 4.41 -0.36 -7.87
C ARG A 103 5.67 -0.74 -8.63
N GLY A 104 6.23 -1.87 -8.25
CA GLY A 104 7.33 -2.52 -8.96
C GLY A 104 8.05 -3.49 -8.03
N LYS A 105 9.23 -3.92 -8.44
CA LYS A 105 10.09 -4.76 -7.60
C LYS A 105 10.56 -3.98 -6.37
N TYR A 106 10.59 -4.64 -5.22
CA TYR A 106 11.00 -4.03 -3.95
C TYR A 106 12.36 -3.32 -4.05
N LYS A 107 13.36 -3.94 -4.68
CA LYS A 107 14.68 -3.33 -4.91
C LYS A 107 14.66 -2.03 -5.71
N SER A 108 13.66 -1.86 -6.59
CA SER A 108 13.55 -0.71 -7.47
C SER A 108 12.80 0.43 -6.80
N ILE A 109 11.69 0.11 -6.12
CA ILE A 109 10.81 1.14 -5.54
C ILE A 109 11.18 1.52 -4.10
N SER A 110 11.86 0.64 -3.35
CA SER A 110 12.26 0.95 -1.98
C SER A 110 13.25 2.12 -1.89
N PRO A 111 14.33 2.18 -2.71
CA PRO A 111 15.21 3.35 -2.71
C PRO A 111 14.48 4.65 -3.08
N LEU A 112 13.59 4.61 -4.07
CA LEU A 112 12.78 5.76 -4.48
C LEU A 112 11.89 6.26 -3.33
N ALA A 113 11.20 5.34 -2.64
CA ALA A 113 10.38 5.68 -1.49
C ALA A 113 11.21 6.26 -0.33
N GLN A 114 12.42 5.72 -0.09
CA GLN A 114 13.33 6.23 0.93
C GLN A 114 13.90 7.61 0.58
N GLU A 115 14.24 7.84 -0.69
CA GLU A 115 14.68 9.15 -1.17
C GLU A 115 13.57 10.19 -1.02
N MET A 116 12.34 9.82 -1.39
CA MET A 116 11.17 10.67 -1.25
C MET A 116 10.98 11.10 0.20
N ILE A 117 11.03 10.21 1.20
CA ILE A 117 10.87 10.62 2.61
C ILE A 117 12.07 11.39 3.18
N ALA A 118 13.25 11.27 2.56
CA ALA A 118 14.48 11.93 3.00
C ALA A 118 14.64 13.34 2.41
N GLU A 119 13.76 13.74 1.48
CA GLU A 119 13.80 15.04 0.82
C GLU A 119 13.69 16.19 1.83
N THR A 120 14.49 17.24 1.63
CA THR A 120 14.57 18.35 2.59
C THR A 120 13.26 19.13 2.66
N GLY A 121 12.69 19.20 3.86
CA GLY A 121 11.42 19.88 4.14
C GLY A 121 10.22 18.94 4.29
N ILE A 122 10.42 17.64 4.14
CA ILE A 122 9.44 16.63 4.52
C ILE A 122 9.41 16.42 6.02
N GLU A 123 8.20 16.27 6.52
CA GLU A 123 7.88 15.97 7.90
C GLU A 123 7.09 14.66 7.99
N ASN A 124 7.38 13.84 9.01
CA ASN A 124 6.63 12.62 9.32
C ASN A 124 6.48 11.65 8.13
N GLY A 125 7.50 11.54 7.29
CA GLY A 125 7.54 10.59 6.18
C GLY A 125 7.44 9.15 6.66
N ALA A 126 6.58 8.36 6.01
CA ALA A 126 6.41 6.94 6.27
C ALA A 126 6.20 6.19 4.97
N VAL A 127 6.65 4.93 4.94
CA VAL A 127 6.46 4.03 3.80
C VAL A 127 5.82 2.75 4.29
N HIS A 128 4.74 2.34 3.63
CA HIS A 128 4.12 1.04 3.85
C HIS A 128 4.23 0.21 2.56
N TYR A 129 4.92 -0.92 2.64
CA TYR A 129 5.06 -1.84 1.53
C TYR A 129 4.02 -2.96 1.62
N VAL A 130 3.45 -3.32 0.47
CA VAL A 130 2.51 -4.43 0.32
C VAL A 130 3.08 -5.37 -0.71
N ALA A 131 3.59 -6.53 -0.28
CA ALA A 131 4.00 -7.58 -1.19
C ALA A 131 2.79 -8.03 -2.04
N LEU A 132 2.95 -8.04 -3.35
CA LEU A 132 1.98 -8.62 -4.25
C LEU A 132 2.41 -10.07 -4.45
N SER A 133 1.65 -11.00 -3.88
CA SER A 133 1.82 -12.41 -4.25
C SER A 133 1.64 -12.52 -5.77
N SER A 134 2.53 -13.25 -6.45
CA SER A 134 2.28 -13.76 -7.80
C SER A 134 0.99 -14.57 -7.75
N GLY A 135 -0.13 -13.92 -8.02
CA GLY A 135 -1.44 -14.55 -7.93
C GLY A 135 -1.54 -15.62 -9.01
N ASP A 136 -1.62 -16.87 -8.58
CA ASP A 136 -1.96 -18.05 -9.39
C ASP A 136 -3.45 -18.04 -9.79
N HIS A 137 -3.94 -16.91 -10.29
CA HIS A 137 -5.29 -16.74 -10.79
C HIS A 137 -5.26 -16.09 -12.16
N ASP A 138 -4.92 -16.93 -13.13
CA ASP A 138 -5.18 -16.74 -14.54
C ASP A 138 -6.71 -16.68 -14.73
N HIS A 139 -7.29 -15.49 -14.64
CA HIS A 139 -8.69 -15.27 -15.01
C HIS A 139 -8.79 -15.21 -16.54
N HIS A 140 -8.75 -16.38 -17.17
CA HIS A 140 -9.10 -16.57 -18.56
C HIS A 140 -10.61 -16.35 -18.70
N HIS A 141 -11.02 -15.11 -18.95
CA HIS A 141 -12.40 -14.83 -19.37
C HIS A 141 -12.53 -15.18 -20.86
N ASP A 142 -12.95 -16.41 -21.13
CA ASP A 142 -13.40 -16.82 -22.46
C ASP A 142 -14.80 -16.23 -22.67
N HIS A 143 -14.87 -15.07 -23.34
CA HIS A 143 -16.13 -14.48 -23.75
C HIS A 143 -16.55 -15.05 -25.11
N GLU A 144 -17.37 -16.10 -25.10
CA GLU A 144 -18.17 -16.48 -26.27
C GLU A 144 -19.18 -15.36 -26.57
N HIS A 145 -18.90 -14.56 -27.60
CA HIS A 145 -19.87 -13.64 -28.17
C HIS A 145 -20.83 -14.41 -29.10
N THR A 146 -22.01 -14.78 -28.61
CA THR A 146 -23.12 -15.18 -29.47
C THR A 146 -23.76 -13.92 -30.07
N HIS A 147 -23.33 -13.52 -31.27
CA HIS A 147 -24.01 -12.47 -32.03
C HIS A 147 -25.30 -13.03 -32.65
N GLN A 148 -26.44 -12.70 -32.05
CA GLN A 148 -27.76 -12.93 -32.66
C GLN A 148 -28.14 -11.68 -33.45
N HIS A 149 -27.94 -11.70 -34.77
CA HIS A 149 -28.40 -10.63 -35.66
C HIS A 149 -29.90 -10.74 -35.90
N GLY A 150 -30.69 -9.88 -35.28
CA GLY A 150 -32.09 -9.64 -35.65
C GLY A 150 -32.13 -8.68 -36.84
N HIS A 151 -32.57 -9.16 -38.00
CA HIS A 151 -32.86 -8.33 -39.17
C HIS A 151 -34.31 -7.84 -39.05
N GLU A 152 -34.50 -6.54 -38.82
CA GLU A 152 -35.81 -5.90 -38.91
C GLU A 152 -36.09 -5.57 -40.37
N THR A 153 -37.11 -6.19 -40.96
CA THR A 153 -37.63 -5.85 -42.29
C THR A 153 -38.75 -4.83 -42.15
N VAL A 154 -38.51 -3.62 -42.62
CA VAL A 154 -39.56 -2.60 -42.82
C VAL A 154 -40.31 -2.96 -44.10
N LYS A 155 -41.62 -3.18 -43.99
CA LYS A 155 -42.56 -3.23 -45.13
C LYS A 155 -43.14 -1.84 -45.34
N ASP A 156 -43.30 -1.50 -46.61
CA ASP A 156 -43.82 -0.25 -47.19
C ASP A 156 -45.10 0.31 -46.55
#